data_AF-A0AAV2IS51-F1
#
_entry.id   AF-A0AAV2IS51-F1
#
_cell.length_a   1.000
_cell.length_b   1.000
_cell.length_c   1.000
_cell.angle_alpha   90.00
_cell.angle_beta   90.00
_cell.angle_gamma   90.00
#
_symmetry.space_group_name_H-M   'P 1'
#
loop_
_entity.id
_entity.type
_entity.pdbx_description
1 polymer ?
#
loop_
_entity_poly.entity_id
_entity_poly.type
_entity_poly.pdbx_seq_one_letter_code
_entity_poly.pdbx_strand_id
1 'polypeptide(L)'
;MPLSSARLLTVLSKFYHGNRSLHVSAVCFKNKAARIRVGKGDRPLTYEQALPPHQIGHRKGWLSHHTGNLKGEAGAAERTIEDVFIRRFMFGTFHGCLANEIVIKRRGNVLISHYCPTFINALLN
;
A
#
# COMPACT_ATOMS: atom_id res chain seq x y z
N MET A 1 59.21 -5.31 -40.30
CA MET A 1 59.52 -3.93 -39.89
C MET A 1 58.32 -3.05 -40.26
N PRO A 2 57.74 -2.22 -39.36
CA PRO A 2 57.88 -2.27 -37.90
C PRO A 2 56.62 -1.87 -37.08
N LEU A 3 56.71 -2.15 -35.77
CA LEU A 3 56.16 -1.44 -34.59
C LEU A 3 54.63 -1.49 -34.34
N SER A 4 54.10 -2.21 -33.34
CA SER A 4 54.43 -2.22 -31.90
C SER A 4 54.33 -0.84 -31.22
N SER A 5 53.10 -0.32 -31.07
CA SER A 5 52.75 0.74 -30.11
C SER A 5 51.23 0.79 -30.02
N ALA A 6 50.56 0.04 -29.15
CA ALA A 6 50.16 0.56 -27.85
C ALA A 6 49.64 -0.57 -26.94
N ARG A 7 50.40 -1.68 -26.83
CA ARG A 7 50.29 -2.65 -25.70
C ARG A 7 50.77 -2.04 -24.37
N LEU A 8 50.64 -0.73 -24.20
CA LEU A 8 51.25 0.06 -23.13
C LEU A 8 50.22 0.81 -22.27
N LEU A 9 48.92 0.45 -22.36
CA LEU A 9 47.88 0.99 -21.47
C LEU A 9 47.22 -0.06 -20.57
N THR A 10 47.69 -1.31 -20.58
CA THR A 10 47.16 -2.37 -19.72
C THR A 10 47.79 -2.39 -18.31
N VAL A 11 48.69 -1.45 -17.99
CA VAL A 11 49.54 -1.56 -16.77
C VAL A 11 49.07 -0.73 -15.57
N LEU A 12 48.07 0.16 -15.68
CA LEU A 12 47.70 1.04 -14.55
C LEU A 12 46.20 1.14 -14.25
N SER A 13 45.54 0.00 -14.06
CA SER A 13 44.30 -0.03 -13.27
C SER A 13 44.17 -1.29 -12.41
N LYS A 14 45.28 -1.75 -11.82
CA LYS A 14 45.24 -2.44 -10.53
C LYS A 14 44.93 -1.43 -9.42
N PHE A 15 43.73 -0.86 -9.46
CA PHE A 15 43.18 -0.06 -8.37
C PHE A 15 41.91 -0.76 -7.91
N TYR A 16 42.00 -1.37 -6.73
CA TYR A 16 40.90 -1.87 -5.91
C TYR A 16 39.69 -0.94 -5.94
N HIS A 17 38.71 -1.23 -6.79
CA HIS A 17 37.39 -0.60 -6.69
C HIS A 17 36.38 -1.69 -6.99
N GLY A 18 35.68 -2.12 -5.94
CA GLY A 18 34.65 -3.15 -6.02
C GLY A 18 33.73 -2.88 -7.20
N ASN A 19 33.45 -3.94 -7.96
CA ASN A 19 32.52 -3.92 -9.09
C ASN A 19 31.15 -3.41 -8.61
N ARG A 20 30.94 -2.09 -8.62
CA ARG A 20 29.61 -1.49 -8.55
C ARG A 20 29.03 -1.62 -9.95
N SER A 21 28.50 -2.79 -10.27
CA SER A 21 27.69 -2.95 -11.47
C SER A 21 26.42 -2.12 -11.29
N LEU A 22 26.25 -1.10 -12.14
CA LEU A 22 24.97 -0.41 -12.26
C LEU A 22 23.99 -1.38 -12.92
N HIS A 23 23.03 -1.87 -12.14
CA HIS A 23 21.93 -2.67 -12.67
C HIS A 23 20.98 -1.76 -13.46
N VAL A 24 21.29 -1.53 -14.73
CA VAL A 24 20.43 -0.78 -15.66
C VAL A 24 19.32 -1.71 -16.18
N SER A 25 18.34 -2.02 -15.34
CA SER A 25 17.09 -2.59 -15.83
C SER A 25 16.17 -1.49 -16.32
N ALA A 26 15.56 -1.67 -17.49
CA ALA A 26 14.51 -0.77 -17.98
C ALA A 26 13.42 -0.57 -16.91
N VAL A 27 12.98 0.68 -16.72
CA VAL A 27 11.88 1.00 -15.78
C VAL A 27 10.59 0.43 -16.36
N CYS A 28 10.26 -0.80 -15.98
CA CYS A 28 8.94 -1.36 -16.27
C CYS A 28 7.92 -0.61 -15.39
N PHE A 29 7.00 0.15 -16.00
CA PHE A 29 5.87 0.80 -15.32
C PHE A 29 4.85 -0.25 -14.83
N LYS A 30 5.22 -1.02 -13.81
CA LYS A 30 4.33 -1.99 -13.17
C LYS A 30 3.36 -1.26 -12.23
N ASN A 31 2.10 -1.67 -12.23
CA ASN A 31 1.06 -1.13 -11.34
C ASN A 31 1.38 -1.44 -9.86
N LYS A 32 1.49 -0.39 -9.03
CA LYS A 32 1.83 -0.49 -7.58
C LYS A 32 0.68 -0.16 -6.64
N ALA A 33 -0.40 0.45 -7.14
CA ALA A 33 -1.51 0.92 -6.31
C ALA A 33 -2.20 -0.22 -5.55
N ALA A 34 -2.32 -0.07 -4.22
CA ALA A 34 -2.88 -1.04 -3.27
C ALA A 34 -2.50 -2.51 -3.55
N ARG A 35 -1.25 -2.74 -3.90
CA ARG A 35 -0.67 -4.07 -4.11
C ARG A 35 0.49 -4.26 -3.17
N ILE A 36 0.42 -5.31 -2.37
CA ILE A 36 1.54 -5.70 -1.51
C ILE A 36 2.45 -6.63 -2.32
N ARG A 37 3.76 -6.32 -2.33
CA ARG A 37 4.75 -7.13 -3.03
C ARG A 37 4.90 -8.48 -2.34
N VAL A 38 4.95 -9.53 -3.15
CA VAL A 38 5.18 -10.89 -2.69
C VAL A 38 6.57 -10.99 -2.06
N GLY A 39 6.64 -11.53 -0.84
CA GLY A 39 7.88 -11.81 -0.12
C GLY A 39 8.14 -13.32 -0.04
N LYS A 40 8.87 -13.75 1.00
CA LYS A 40 9.17 -15.17 1.26
C LYS A 40 7.96 -16.01 1.71
N GLY A 41 6.86 -15.35 2.11
CA GLY A 41 5.67 -15.99 2.65
C GLY A 41 5.40 -15.68 4.12
N ASP A 42 6.38 -15.11 4.83
CA ASP A 42 6.29 -14.88 6.28
C ASP A 42 5.47 -13.64 6.69
N ARG A 43 5.00 -12.85 5.72
CA ARG A 43 4.26 -11.62 5.99
C ARG A 43 2.77 -11.94 6.16
N PRO A 44 2.19 -11.79 7.37
CA PRO A 44 0.75 -11.95 7.54
C PRO A 44 0.02 -10.83 6.79
N LEU A 45 -1.07 -11.19 6.12
CA LEU A 45 -1.90 -10.28 5.34
C LEU A 45 -3.36 -10.42 5.74
N THR A 46 -4.06 -9.30 5.85
CA THR A 46 -5.51 -9.30 5.99
C THR A 46 -6.17 -9.58 4.64
N TYR A 47 -7.42 -10.04 4.68
CA TYR A 47 -8.21 -10.32 3.47
C TYR A 47 -8.24 -9.11 2.51
N GLU A 48 -8.49 -7.91 3.04
CA GLU A 48 -8.56 -6.67 2.26
C GLU A 48 -7.23 -6.26 1.62
N GLN A 49 -6.12 -6.56 2.30
CA GLN A 49 -4.76 -6.25 1.85
C GLN A 49 -4.24 -7.24 0.80
N ALA A 50 -4.73 -8.48 0.81
CA ALA A 50 -4.31 -9.51 -0.14
C ALA A 50 -4.89 -9.32 -1.55
N LEU A 51 -6.02 -8.62 -1.66
CA LEU A 51 -6.77 -8.48 -2.91
C LEU A 51 -6.46 -7.14 -3.61
N PRO A 52 -6.07 -7.16 -4.91
CA PRO A 52 -5.78 -5.96 -5.67
C PRO A 52 -7.05 -5.11 -5.98
N PRO A 53 -6.89 -3.82 -6.36
CA PRO A 53 -8.01 -2.89 -6.58
C PRO A 53 -9.07 -3.34 -7.58
N HIS A 54 -8.68 -4.04 -8.65
CA HIS A 54 -9.62 -4.47 -9.69
C HIS A 54 -10.56 -5.59 -9.24
N GLN A 55 -10.37 -6.14 -8.04
CA GLN A 55 -11.28 -7.13 -7.45
C GLN A 55 -12.36 -6.50 -6.57
N ILE A 56 -12.40 -5.16 -6.46
CA ILE A 56 -13.52 -4.42 -5.84
C ILE A 56 -14.80 -4.71 -6.62
N GLY A 57 -15.83 -5.14 -5.91
CA GLY A 57 -17.11 -5.58 -6.48
C GLY A 57 -17.16 -7.04 -6.90
N HIS A 58 -16.01 -7.75 -6.96
CA HIS A 58 -15.95 -9.18 -7.27
C HIS A 58 -15.68 -10.04 -6.03
N ARG A 59 -14.59 -9.72 -5.32
CA ARG A 59 -14.15 -10.46 -4.13
C ARG A 59 -14.16 -9.58 -2.89
N LYS A 60 -13.76 -8.31 -3.02
CA LYS A 60 -13.82 -7.33 -1.93
C LYS A 60 -14.98 -6.35 -2.12
N GLY A 61 -15.56 -5.93 -1.01
CA GLY A 61 -16.62 -4.93 -0.97
C GLY A 61 -16.09 -3.50 -0.92
N TRP A 62 -16.96 -2.58 -0.50
CA TRP A 62 -16.59 -1.20 -0.21
C TRP A 62 -16.51 -0.98 1.30
N LEU A 63 -15.53 -0.19 1.74
CA LEU A 63 -15.36 0.17 3.14
C LEU A 63 -16.20 1.39 3.56
N SER A 64 -16.84 2.06 2.61
CA SER A 64 -17.80 3.13 2.88
C SER A 64 -19.04 2.94 2.02
N HIS A 65 -20.20 3.02 2.66
CA HIS A 65 -21.50 2.98 1.99
C HIS A 65 -22.24 4.29 2.25
N HIS A 66 -22.47 5.05 1.16
CA HIS A 66 -23.27 6.28 1.14
C HIS A 66 -23.94 6.44 -0.23
N THR A 67 -24.97 7.28 -0.31
CA THR A 67 -25.74 7.51 -1.55
C THR A 67 -25.07 8.51 -2.50
N GLY A 68 -24.18 9.38 -2.01
CA GLY A 68 -23.59 10.47 -2.81
C GLY A 68 -22.85 10.07 -4.09
N ASN A 69 -22.42 8.81 -4.26
CA ASN A 69 -21.78 8.34 -5.50
C ASN A 69 -22.78 7.77 -6.54
N LEU A 70 -24.08 7.76 -6.22
CA LEU A 70 -25.11 7.36 -7.17
C LEU A 70 -25.33 8.46 -8.21
N LYS A 71 -25.77 8.05 -9.41
CA LYS A 71 -26.01 8.97 -10.51
C LYS A 71 -27.12 9.95 -10.14
N GLY A 72 -26.81 11.25 -10.16
CA GLY A 72 -27.75 12.33 -9.87
C GLY A 72 -27.80 12.76 -8.40
N GLU A 73 -27.07 12.09 -7.52
CA GLU A 73 -26.95 12.50 -6.12
C GLU A 73 -25.85 13.56 -5.93
N ALA A 74 -26.02 14.39 -4.91
CA ALA A 74 -25.06 15.43 -4.53
C ALA A 74 -24.33 15.07 -3.21
N GLY A 75 -23.30 15.85 -2.86
CA GLY A 75 -22.64 15.75 -1.56
C GLY A 75 -21.55 14.67 -1.45
N ALA A 76 -21.13 14.03 -2.54
CA ALA A 76 -20.04 13.05 -2.52
C ALA A 76 -18.73 13.58 -1.90
N ALA A 77 -18.41 14.85 -2.17
CA ALA A 77 -17.20 15.51 -1.66
C ALA A 77 -17.21 15.62 -0.13
N GLU A 78 -18.29 16.17 0.44
CA GLU A 78 -18.46 16.32 1.89
C GLU A 78 -18.41 14.96 2.60
N ARG A 79 -19.12 13.96 2.04
CA ARG A 79 -19.10 12.59 2.58
C ARG A 79 -17.71 11.95 2.56
N THR A 80 -16.91 12.25 1.53
CA THR A 80 -15.53 11.76 1.44
C THR A 80 -14.64 12.41 2.49
N ILE A 81 -14.80 13.72 2.74
CA ILE A 81 -14.05 14.45 3.78
C ILE A 81 -14.37 13.87 5.17
N GLU A 82 -15.66 13.72 5.47
CA GLU A 82 -16.14 13.09 6.71
C GLU A 82 -15.55 11.67 6.88
N ASP A 83 -15.55 10.87 5.83
CA ASP A 83 -15.04 9.49 5.87
C ASP A 83 -13.54 9.41 6.14
N VAL A 84 -12.75 10.30 5.54
CA VAL A 84 -11.30 10.38 5.79
C VAL A 84 -11.04 10.89 7.20
N PHE A 85 -11.81 11.86 7.67
CA PHE A 85 -11.73 12.39 9.03
C PHE A 85 -12.00 11.28 10.06
N ILE A 86 -13.12 10.55 9.93
CA ILE A 86 -13.50 9.49 10.87
C ILE A 86 -12.44 8.39 10.92
N ARG A 87 -11.89 7.98 9.77
CA ARG A 87 -10.80 6.98 9.75
C ARG A 87 -9.58 7.49 10.51
N ARG A 88 -9.11 8.71 10.23
CA ARG A 88 -7.96 9.30 10.91
C ARG A 88 -8.20 9.48 12.41
N PHE A 89 -9.40 9.93 12.78
CA PHE A 89 -9.82 10.08 14.16
C PHE A 89 -9.78 8.74 14.89
N MET A 90 -10.45 7.72 14.37
CA MET A 90 -10.48 6.38 15.00
C MET A 90 -9.09 5.73 15.10
N PHE A 91 -8.26 5.83 14.05
CA PHE A 91 -6.89 5.32 14.08
C PHE A 91 -6.00 6.08 15.08
N GLY A 92 -6.25 7.37 15.31
CA GLY A 92 -5.54 8.18 16.30
C GLY A 92 -6.01 7.91 17.73
N THR A 93 -7.32 7.83 17.95
CA THR A 93 -7.92 7.61 19.28
C THR A 93 -7.70 6.18 19.78
N PHE A 94 -7.84 5.18 18.90
CA PHE A 94 -7.70 3.76 19.25
C PHE A 94 -6.42 3.18 18.64
N HIS A 95 -5.27 3.72 19.04
CA HIS A 95 -3.99 3.28 18.51
C HIS A 95 -3.70 1.82 18.88
N GLY A 96 -3.39 0.97 17.89
CA GLY A 96 -3.06 -0.44 18.12
C GLY A 96 -4.23 -1.37 18.53
N CYS A 97 -5.43 -0.82 18.73
CA CYS A 97 -6.64 -1.58 19.07
C CYS A 97 -7.49 -1.97 17.84
N LEU A 98 -7.05 -1.62 16.63
CA LEU A 98 -7.77 -1.91 15.39
C LEU A 98 -7.01 -2.98 14.59
N ALA A 99 -7.60 -4.18 14.46
CA ALA A 99 -7.05 -5.25 13.59
C ALA A 99 -7.07 -4.89 12.11
N ASN A 100 -8.19 -4.31 11.70
CA ASN A 100 -8.60 -4.20 10.31
C ASN A 100 -9.03 -2.76 10.00
N GLU A 101 -9.14 -2.47 8.70
CA GLU A 101 -9.69 -1.20 8.23
C GLU A 101 -11.16 -1.06 8.65
N ILE A 102 -11.57 0.18 8.91
CA ILE A 102 -12.91 0.51 9.44
C ILE A 102 -13.92 0.52 8.30
N VAL A 103 -15.07 -0.13 8.52
CA VAL A 103 -16.21 -0.11 7.60
C VAL A 103 -17.24 0.92 8.06
N ILE A 104 -17.50 1.92 7.23
CA ILE A 104 -18.42 3.03 7.50
C ILE A 104 -19.72 2.80 6.72
N LYS A 105 -20.87 2.89 7.39
CA LYS A 105 -22.19 2.80 6.78
C LYS A 105 -23.01 4.02 7.18
N ARG A 106 -23.57 4.73 6.20
CA ARG A 106 -24.55 5.80 6.43
C ARG A 106 -25.95 5.29 6.15
N ARG A 107 -26.87 5.53 7.09
CA ARG A 107 -28.31 5.30 6.94
C ARG A 107 -29.04 6.59 7.32
N GLY A 108 -29.34 7.43 6.33
CA GLY A 108 -29.86 8.78 6.57
C GLY A 108 -28.90 9.58 7.46
N ASN A 109 -29.40 10.07 8.60
CA ASN A 109 -28.62 10.84 9.57
C ASN A 109 -27.79 9.98 10.54
N VAL A 110 -27.89 8.65 10.45
CA VAL A 110 -27.14 7.73 11.32
C VAL A 110 -25.87 7.27 10.63
N LEU A 111 -24.74 7.46 11.31
CA LEU A 111 -23.44 6.94 10.90
C LEU A 111 -23.06 5.75 11.78
N ILE A 112 -22.90 4.58 11.14
CA ILE A 112 -22.55 3.33 11.79
C ILE A 112 -21.11 2.99 11.40
N SER A 113 -20.21 3.00 12.37
CA SER A 113 -18.82 2.58 12.21
C SER A 113 -18.64 1.16 12.76
N HIS A 114 -18.30 0.23 11.88
CA HIS A 114 -17.94 -1.13 12.28
C HIS A 114 -16.42 -1.24 12.37
N TYR A 115 -15.94 -1.61 13.54
CA TYR A 115 -14.56 -1.98 13.78
C TYR A 115 -14.53 -3.25 14.62
N CYS A 116 -13.56 -4.11 14.35
CA CYS A 116 -13.26 -5.22 15.22
C CYS A 116 -12.22 -4.72 16.23
N PRO A 117 -12.55 -4.58 17.52
CA PRO A 117 -11.52 -4.32 18.51
C PRO A 117 -10.58 -5.53 18.54
N THR A 118 -9.30 -5.31 18.28
CA THR A 118 -8.31 -6.33 18.63
C THR A 118 -8.23 -6.39 20.14
N PHE A 119 -8.57 -7.55 20.69
CA PHE A 119 -8.22 -7.93 22.06
C PHE A 119 -6.72 -8.23 22.16
N ILE A 120 -5.87 -7.36 21.60
CA ILE A 120 -4.43 -7.47 21.70
C ILE A 120 -4.04 -6.53 22.84
N ASN A 121 -3.84 -7.15 24.01
CA ASN A 121 -3.34 -6.62 25.30
C ASN A 121 -4.37 -6.35 26.41
N ALA A 122 -5.07 -7.42 26.83
CA ALA A 122 -5.36 -7.66 28.25
C ALA A 122 -4.93 -9.07 28.72
N LEU A 123 -4.22 -9.86 27.91
CA LEU A 123 -3.77 -11.23 28.24
C LEU A 123 -2.32 -11.52 27.78
N LEU A 124 -1.45 -10.51 27.76
CA LEU A 124 0.01 -10.68 27.72
C LEU A 124 0.66 -9.58 28.56
N ASN A 125 0.33 -9.58 29.86
CA ASN A 125 1.25 -9.31 30.96
C ASN A 125 1.12 -10.49 31.92
#